data_AF-A0A853F7X1-F1
#
_entry.id   AF-A0A853F7X1-F1
#
_cell.length_a   1.000
_cell.length_b   1.000
_cell.length_c   1.000
_cell.angle_alpha   90.00
_cell.angle_beta   90.00
_cell.angle_gamma   90.00
#
_symmetry.space_group_name_H-M   'P 1'
#
loop_
_entity.id
_entity.type
_entity.pdbx_description
1 polymer ?
#
loop_
_entity_poly.entity_id
_entity_poly.type
_entity_poly.pdbx_seq_one_letter_code
_entity_poly.pdbx_strand_id
1 'polypeptide(L)' 'MLLISEVMIANPGLDTFEDLVLVLKTIAEGSDERFFQMDVKPDYGDTPENWEDRLEAAFY' A
#
# COMPACT_ATOMS: atom_id res chain seq x y z
N MET A 1 0.13 -5.08 12.37
CA MET A 1 -0.75 -4.04 11.80
C MET A 1 0.10 -3.35 10.77
N LEU A 2 -0.29 -3.44 9.51
CA LEU A 2 0.49 -2.96 8.37
C LEU A 2 0.24 -1.46 8.20
N LEU A 3 1.29 -0.66 8.12
CA LEU A 3 1.22 0.78 7.87
C LEU A 3 1.68 1.08 6.43
N ILE A 4 0.95 1.93 5.70
CA ILE A 4 1.39 2.41 4.37
C ILE A 4 2.82 2.99 4.46
N SER A 5 3.08 3.80 5.49
CA SER A 5 4.38 4.43 5.70
C SER A 5 5.51 3.39 5.82
N GLU A 6 5.29 2.28 6.53
CA GLU A 6 6.27 1.19 6.62
C GLU A 6 6.52 0.53 5.28
N VAL A 7 5.46 0.27 4.49
CA VAL A 7 5.60 -0.33 3.15
C VAL A 7 6.41 0.59 2.23
N MET A 8 6.14 1.89 2.25
CA MET A 8 6.88 2.87 1.45
C MET A 8 8.34 3.01 1.92
N ILE A 9 8.60 2.97 3.23
CA ILE A 9 9.97 3.02 3.78
C ILE A 9 10.75 1.75 3.42
N ALA A 10 10.10 0.58 3.47
CA ALA A 10 10.70 -0.69 3.11
C ALA A 10 10.98 -0.81 1.60
N ASN A 11 10.21 -0.08 0.77
CA ASN A 11 10.31 -0.09 -0.68
C ASN A 11 10.55 1.34 -1.21
N PRO A 12 11.75 1.91 -1.01
CA PRO A 12 12.05 3.28 -1.44
C PRO A 12 12.15 3.44 -2.96
N GLY A 13 12.12 2.33 -3.72
CA GLY A 13 12.12 2.31 -5.19
C GLY A 13 10.72 2.30 -5.82
N LEU A 14 9.67 2.49 -5.03
CA LEU A 14 8.31 2.65 -5.54
C LEU A 14 8.17 4.03 -6.19
N ASP A 15 8.06 4.08 -7.51
CA ASP A 15 7.80 5.32 -8.26
C ASP A 15 6.32 5.47 -8.65
N THR A 16 5.50 4.42 -8.47
CA THR A 16 4.10 4.40 -8.92
C THR A 16 3.18 3.81 -7.87
N PHE A 17 1.92 4.25 -7.92
CA PHE A 17 0.86 3.72 -7.06
C PHE A 17 0.55 2.24 -7.34
N GLU A 18 0.62 1.81 -8.60
CA GLU A 18 0.39 0.41 -8.96
C GLU A 18 1.44 -0.54 -8.35
N ASP A 19 2.71 -0.13 -8.29
CA ASP A 19 3.75 -0.93 -7.66
C ASP A 19 3.52 -1.05 -6.14
N LEU A 20 3.10 0.05 -5.49
CA LEU A 20 2.70 0.02 -4.07
C LEU A 20 1.57 -1.00 -3.86
N VAL A 21 0.54 -0.98 -4.70
CA VAL A 21 -0.60 -1.93 -4.63
C VAL A 21 -0.13 -3.38 -4.76
N LEU A 22 0.78 -3.66 -5.70
CA LEU A 22 1.31 -5.01 -5.94
C LEU A 22 2.12 -5.52 -4.74
N VAL A 23 2.98 -4.66 -4.19
CA VAL A 23 3.76 -4.96 -2.99
C VAL A 23 2.83 -5.19 -1.81
N LEU A 24 1.83 -4.34 -1.62
CA LEU A 24 0.87 -4.44 -0.53
C LEU A 24 0.12 -5.76 -0.56
N LYS A 25 -0.34 -6.18 -1.75
CA LYS A 25 -0.99 -7.47 -1.97
C LYS A 25 -0.06 -8.64 -1.65
N THR A 26 1.19 -8.57 -2.09
CA THR A 26 2.19 -9.61 -1.79
C THR A 26 2.43 -9.73 -0.29
N ILE A 27 2.47 -8.61 0.43
CA ILE A 27 2.62 -8.60 1.89
C ILE A 27 1.37 -9.16 2.54
N ALA A 28 0.16 -8.75 2.11
CA ALA A 28 -1.10 -9.26 2.64
C ALA A 28 -1.26 -10.78 2.44
N GLU A 29 -0.84 -11.32 1.29
CA GLU A 29 -0.84 -12.76 1.03
C GLU A 29 0.16 -13.54 1.92
N GLY A 30 1.26 -12.90 2.33
CA GLY A 30 2.31 -13.50 3.16
C GLY A 30 2.19 -13.26 4.67
N SER A 31 1.47 -12.21 5.07
CA SER A 31 1.30 -11.78 6.45
C SER A 31 -0.08 -12.17 6.99
N ASP A 32 -0.14 -12.68 8.22
CA ASP A 32 -1.41 -12.91 8.95
C ASP A 32 -2.00 -11.59 9.51
N GLU A 33 -1.56 -10.45 8.98
CA GLU A 33 -1.97 -9.13 9.44
C GLU A 33 -3.38 -8.83 8.95
N ARG A 34 -4.31 -8.65 9.89
CA ARG A 34 -5.71 -8.29 9.58
C ARG A 34 -6.03 -6.80 9.67
N PHE A 35 -5.03 -6.00 9.99
CA PHE A 35 -5.18 -4.56 10.19
C PHE A 35 -4.22 -3.84 9.27
N PHE A 36 -4.79 -3.01 8.40
CA PHE A 36 -4.08 -2.10 7.51
C PHE A 36 -4.46 -0.67 7.86
N GLN A 37 -3.45 0.18 8.06
CA GLN A 37 -3.63 1.58 8.42
C GLN A 37 -2.99 2.49 7.38
N MET A 38 -3.83 3.37 6.84
CA MET A 38 -3.46 4.34 5.81
C MET A 38 -3.00 5.66 6.44
N ASP A 39 -1.89 5.58 7.17
CA ASP A 39 -1.37 6.71 7.97
C ASP A 39 -0.89 7.90 7.13
N VAL A 40 -0.55 7.65 5.86
CA VAL A 40 0.01 8.63 4.94
C VAL A 40 -0.58 8.43 3.55
N LYS A 41 -0.85 9.54 2.87
CA LYS A 41 -1.27 9.52 1.46
C LYS A 41 -0.04 9.29 0.56
N PRO A 42 -0.06 8.28 -0.32
CA PRO A 42 1.00 8.11 -1.31
C PRO A 42 1.02 9.26 -2.32
N ASP A 43 2.15 9.97 -2.40
CA ASP A 43 2.34 11.12 -3.30
C ASP A 43 2.93 10.70 -4.67
N TYR A 44 2.47 9.57 -5.21
CA TYR A 44 2.87 9.14 -6.55
C TYR A 44 2.17 9.97 -7.63
N GLY A 45 2.85 10.20 -8.76
CA GLY A 45 2.29 10.94 -9.89
C GLY A 45 1.04 10.31 -10.50
N ASP A 46 0.87 9.00 -10.32
CA ASP A 46 -0.28 8.22 -10.80
C ASP A 46 -1.26 7.84 -9.68
N THR A 47 -1.15 8.43 -8.48
CA THR A 47 -2.10 8.15 -7.38
C THR A 47 -3.51 8.63 -7.77
N PRO A 48 -4.50 7.72 -7.89
CA PRO A 48 -5.86 8.10 -8.26
C PRO A 48 -6.62 8.68 -7.05
N GLU A 49 -7.78 9.31 -7.28
CA GLU A 49 -8.61 9.84 -6.19
C GLU A 49 -9.14 8.73 -5.26
N ASN A 50 -9.39 7.53 -5.80
CA ASN A 50 -9.86 6.35 -5.07
C ASN A 50 -8.72 5.45 -4.55
N TRP A 51 -7.56 6.03 -4.26
CA TRP A 51 -6.38 5.29 -3.79
C TRP A 51 -6.63 4.51 -2.49
N GLU A 52 -7.42 5.06 -1.55
CA GLU A 52 -7.76 4.39 -0.29
C GLU A 52 -8.47 3.05 -0.54
N ASP A 53 -9.55 3.09 -1.32
CA ASP A 53 -10.35 1.91 -1.70
C ASP A 53 -9.51 0.86 -2.45
N ARG A 54 -8.57 1.32 -3.30
CA ARG A 54 -7.65 0.45 -4.04
C ARG A 54 -6.65 -0.24 -3.14
N LEU A 55 -6.13 0.44 -2.13
CA LEU A 55 -5.21 -0.17 -1.15
C LEU A 55 -5.95 -1.10 -0.20
N GLU A 56 -7.17 -0.75 0.22
CA GLU A 56 -8.03 -1.68 0.97
C GLU A 56 -8.31 -2.95 0.18
N ALA A 57 -8.71 -2.84 -1.08
CA ALA A 57 -8.96 -3.97 -1.96
C ALA A 57 -7.69 -4.77 -2.32
N ALA A 58 -6.51 -4.18 -2.18
CA ALA A 58 -5.24 -4.89 -2.35
C ALA A 58 -4.88 -5.73 -1.11
N PHE A 59 -5.31 -5.27 0.07
CA PHE A 59 -5.05 -5.89 1.34
C PHE A 59 -6.07 -6.97 1.72
N TYR A 60 -7.34 -6.79 1.33
CA TYR A 60 -8.49 -7.64 1.70
C TYR A 60 -8.88 -8.61 0.59
#